data_AF-A0A2G6QQR2-F1
#
_entry.id   AF-A0A2G6QQR2-F1
#
_cell.length_a   1.000
_cell.length_b   1.000
_cell.length_c   1.000
_cell.angle_alpha   90.00
_cell.angle_beta   90.00
_cell.angle_gamma   90.00
#
_symmetry.space_group_name_H-M   'P 1'
#
loop_
_entity.id
_entity.type
_entity.pdbx_description
1 polymer ?
#
loop_
_entity_poly.entity_id
_entity_poly.type
_entity_poly.pdbx_seq_one_letter_code
_entity_poly.pdbx_strand_id
1 'polypeptide(L)'
;EFILLAFFKLRTQNFDSAKKWLGYIKNPETMLVKKQQGYYNYLHGLMVSQTSITQAEKYLKKAVSLGLSMDHDLAMAKLQLAGIAMTKRRKREATMLMNEAKKLDKHGMLKDQIQQLKQQLKRI
;
A
#
# COMPACT_ATOMS: atom_id res chain seq x y z
N GLU A 1 10.28 3.26 -18.53
CA GLU A 1 9.87 2.78 -17.19
C GLU A 1 8.36 2.54 -17.11
N PHE A 2 7.90 1.30 -16.99
CA PHE A 2 6.47 0.98 -16.91
C PHE A 2 5.85 1.26 -15.52
N ILE A 3 6.65 1.12 -14.45
CA ILE A 3 6.19 1.36 -13.07
C ILE A 3 5.88 2.85 -12.83
N LEU A 4 6.73 3.75 -13.36
CA LEU A 4 6.52 5.19 -13.23
C LEU A 4 5.22 5.64 -13.93
N LEU A 5 4.96 5.10 -15.12
CA LEU A 5 3.73 5.34 -15.88
C LEU A 5 2.50 4.77 -15.15
N ALA A 6 2.59 3.56 -14.60
CA ALA A 6 1.52 2.98 -13.79
C ALA A 6 1.23 3.82 -12.54
N PHE A 7 2.27 4.31 -11.85
CA PHE A 7 2.15 5.20 -10.70
C PHE A 7 1.43 6.51 -11.06
N PHE A 8 1.83 7.15 -12.17
CA PHE A 8 1.17 8.37 -12.64
C PHE A 8 -0.31 8.15 -12.95
N LYS A 9 -0.65 7.03 -13.63
CA LYS A 9 -2.05 6.69 -13.92
C LYS A 9 -2.86 6.41 -12.65
N LEU A 10 -2.26 5.73 -11.67
CA LEU A 10 -2.92 5.47 -10.38
C LEU A 10 -3.21 6.76 -9.61
N ARG A 11 -2.30 7.75 -9.64
CA ARG A 11 -2.53 9.07 -9.04
C ARG A 11 -3.72 9.81 -9.67
N THR A 12 -3.97 9.60 -10.96
CA THR A 12 -5.15 10.12 -11.68
C THR A 12 -6.41 9.26 -11.51
N GLN A 13 -6.41 8.31 -10.57
CA GLN A 13 -7.49 7.31 -10.36
C GLN A 13 -7.81 6.45 -11.60
N ASN A 14 -6.90 6.38 -12.58
CA ASN A 14 -7.09 5.58 -13.80
C ASN A 14 -6.55 4.16 -13.59
N PHE A 15 -7.33 3.35 -12.89
CA PHE A 15 -6.96 1.99 -12.50
C PHE A 15 -6.84 1.04 -13.69
N ASP A 16 -7.68 1.17 -14.71
CA ASP A 16 -7.62 0.33 -15.92
C ASP A 16 -6.31 0.52 -16.69
N SER A 17 -5.88 1.76 -16.87
CA SER A 17 -4.60 2.05 -17.52
C SER A 17 -3.44 1.56 -16.66
N ALA A 18 -3.48 1.80 -15.34
CA ALA A 18 -2.45 1.30 -14.44
C ALA A 18 -2.33 -0.23 -14.50
N LYS A 19 -3.46 -0.94 -14.56
CA LYS A 19 -3.50 -2.41 -14.69
C LYS A 19 -2.91 -2.89 -16.01
N LYS A 20 -3.18 -2.20 -17.13
CA LYS A 20 -2.53 -2.50 -18.43
C LYS A 20 -1.03 -2.33 -18.34
N TRP A 21 -0.55 -1.21 -17.76
CA TRP A 21 0.88 -0.95 -17.60
C TRP A 21 1.59 -1.98 -16.72
N LEU A 22 0.94 -2.40 -15.63
CA LEU A 22 1.45 -3.46 -14.75
C LEU A 22 1.37 -4.84 -15.42
N GLY A 23 0.36 -5.09 -16.26
CA GLY A 23 0.21 -6.33 -17.02
C GLY A 23 1.28 -6.59 -18.08
N TYR A 24 1.99 -5.54 -18.55
CA TYR A 24 3.18 -5.72 -19.39
C TYR A 24 4.36 -6.31 -18.62
N ILE A 25 4.36 -6.23 -17.28
CA ILE A 25 5.37 -6.83 -16.42
C ILE A 25 4.98 -8.27 -16.12
N LYS A 26 5.29 -9.17 -17.07
CA LYS A 26 4.93 -10.58 -16.97
C LYS A 26 5.66 -11.32 -15.84
N ASN A 27 6.93 -10.98 -15.60
CA ASN A 27 7.76 -11.59 -14.55
C ASN A 27 8.44 -10.52 -13.67
N PRO A 28 7.74 -9.99 -12.65
CA PRO A 28 8.30 -8.93 -11.80
C PRO A 28 9.55 -9.38 -11.04
N GLU A 29 9.68 -10.67 -10.69
CA GLU A 29 10.82 -11.17 -9.90
C GLU A 29 12.14 -11.23 -10.68
N THR A 30 12.09 -11.45 -12.00
CA THR A 30 13.29 -11.52 -12.86
C THR A 30 13.55 -10.23 -13.62
N MET A 31 12.53 -9.40 -13.87
CA MET A 31 12.65 -8.19 -14.69
C MET A 31 12.87 -6.91 -13.88
N LEU A 32 12.59 -6.92 -12.58
CA LEU A 32 12.64 -5.73 -11.75
C LEU A 32 13.66 -5.85 -10.62
N VAL A 33 14.34 -4.75 -10.32
CA VAL A 33 15.13 -4.66 -9.09
C VAL A 33 14.22 -4.73 -7.87
N LYS A 34 14.73 -5.21 -6.72
CA LYS A 34 13.96 -5.42 -5.49
C LYS A 34 13.05 -4.23 -5.10
N LYS A 35 13.54 -3.00 -5.26
CA LYS A 35 12.76 -1.77 -5.03
C LYS A 35 11.59 -1.60 -6.00
N GLN A 36 11.82 -1.86 -7.28
CA GLN A 36 10.78 -1.82 -8.32
C GLN A 36 9.73 -2.92 -8.09
N GLN A 37 10.14 -4.10 -7.61
CA GLN A 37 9.20 -5.13 -7.18
C GLN A 37 8.34 -4.65 -6.00
N GLY A 38 8.94 -3.93 -5.03
CA GLY A 38 8.20 -3.30 -3.93
C GLY A 38 7.09 -2.37 -4.44
N TYR A 39 7.43 -1.46 -5.36
CA TYR A 39 6.45 -0.54 -5.98
C TYR A 39 5.39 -1.26 -6.82
N TYR A 40 5.78 -2.29 -7.58
CA TYR A 40 4.83 -3.12 -8.32
C TYR A 40 3.78 -3.71 -7.39
N ASN A 41 4.22 -4.35 -6.30
CA ASN A 41 3.33 -4.95 -5.31
C ASN A 41 2.48 -3.89 -4.59
N TYR A 42 3.04 -2.73 -4.29
CA TYR A 42 2.31 -1.63 -3.66
C TYR A 42 1.15 -1.15 -4.53
N LEU A 43 1.42 -0.83 -5.80
CA LEU A 43 0.39 -0.41 -6.77
C LEU A 43 -0.65 -1.51 -6.98
N HIS A 44 -0.21 -2.77 -7.11
CA HIS A 44 -1.13 -3.89 -7.24
C HIS A 44 -2.06 -4.03 -6.04
N GLY A 45 -1.51 -3.90 -4.83
CA GLY A 45 -2.27 -3.92 -3.57
C GLY A 45 -3.34 -2.84 -3.49
N LEU A 46 -3.01 -1.61 -3.92
CA LEU A 46 -3.97 -0.49 -3.96
C LEU A 46 -5.08 -0.70 -4.99
N MET A 47 -4.80 -1.35 -6.12
CA MET A 47 -5.84 -1.67 -7.11
C MET A 47 -6.79 -2.75 -6.58
N VAL A 48 -6.24 -3.83 -6.04
CA VAL A 48 -7.06 -4.95 -5.59
C VAL A 48 -7.76 -4.69 -4.25
N SER A 49 -7.39 -3.64 -3.49
CA SER A 49 -8.09 -3.30 -2.25
C SER A 49 -9.56 -2.93 -2.47
N GLN A 50 -9.93 -2.50 -3.69
CA GLN A 50 -11.32 -2.23 -4.06
C GLN A 50 -12.14 -3.51 -4.27
N THR A 51 -11.50 -4.61 -4.68
CA THR A 51 -12.19 -5.85 -5.07
C THR A 51 -11.97 -6.99 -4.09
N SER A 52 -10.79 -7.07 -3.47
CA SER A 52 -10.41 -8.13 -2.54
C SER A 52 -9.40 -7.65 -1.50
N ILE A 53 -9.89 -7.48 -0.28
CA ILE A 53 -9.09 -7.13 0.91
C ILE A 53 -7.98 -8.17 1.18
N THR A 54 -8.27 -9.46 0.97
CA THR A 54 -7.30 -10.54 1.21
C THR A 54 -6.15 -10.53 0.21
N GLN A 55 -6.43 -10.28 -1.06
CA GLN A 55 -5.36 -10.12 -2.05
C GLN A 55 -4.56 -8.84 -1.80
N ALA A 56 -5.23 -7.75 -1.44
CA ALA A 56 -4.58 -6.49 -1.10
C ALA A 56 -3.58 -6.66 0.05
N GLU A 57 -3.97 -7.37 1.11
CA GLU A 57 -3.07 -7.67 2.23
C GLU A 57 -1.80 -8.40 1.77
N LYS A 58 -1.92 -9.41 0.91
CA LYS A 58 -0.78 -10.18 0.40
C LYS A 58 0.19 -9.29 -0.38
N TYR A 59 -0.33 -8.48 -1.30
CA TYR A 59 0.50 -7.58 -2.11
C TYR A 59 1.15 -6.48 -1.27
N LEU A 60 0.39 -5.83 -0.38
CA LEU A 60 0.93 -4.78 0.48
C LEU A 60 1.98 -5.32 1.46
N LYS A 61 1.78 -6.52 2.05
CA LYS A 61 2.80 -7.17 2.88
C LYS A 61 4.08 -7.47 2.08
N LYS A 62 3.95 -7.95 0.84
CA LYS A 62 5.10 -8.18 -0.04
C LYS A 62 5.81 -6.86 -0.38
N ALA A 63 5.07 -5.78 -0.64
CA ALA A 63 5.64 -4.46 -0.88
C ALA A 63 6.46 -3.94 0.31
N VAL A 64 5.90 -4.02 1.52
CA VAL A 64 6.58 -3.60 2.76
C VAL A 64 7.83 -4.46 3.02
N SER A 65 7.75 -5.78 2.79
CA SER A 65 8.88 -6.70 2.96
C SER A 65 10.02 -6.44 1.97
N LEU A 66 9.70 -6.12 0.72
CA LEU A 66 10.69 -5.80 -0.30
C LEU A 66 11.34 -4.41 -0.08
N GLY A 67 10.63 -3.53 0.63
CA GLY A 67 11.03 -2.17 0.92
C GLY A 67 10.62 -1.21 -0.20
N LEU A 68 10.12 -0.04 0.20
CA LEU A 68 9.79 1.07 -0.69
C LEU A 68 10.88 2.13 -0.55
N SER A 69 11.20 2.80 -1.66
CA SER A 69 12.27 3.81 -1.69
C SER A 69 11.92 5.06 -0.89
N MET A 70 10.63 5.38 -0.76
CA MET A 70 10.15 6.55 -0.04
C MET A 70 9.49 6.13 1.28
N ASP A 71 9.92 6.77 2.38
CA ASP A 71 9.31 6.61 3.71
C ASP A 71 7.80 6.90 3.67
N HIS A 72 7.39 7.86 2.83
CA HIS A 72 5.99 8.21 2.64
C HIS A 72 5.15 7.07 2.06
N ASP A 73 5.62 6.44 0.99
CA ASP A 73 4.92 5.31 0.36
C ASP A 73 4.86 4.12 1.32
N LEU A 74 5.94 3.90 2.09
CA LEU A 74 5.98 2.88 3.13
C LEU A 74 4.99 3.17 4.26
N ALA A 75 4.87 4.44 4.69
CA ALA A 75 3.89 4.87 5.67
C ALA A 75 2.46 4.64 5.16
N MET A 76 2.19 4.97 3.89
CA MET A 76 0.89 4.75 3.28
C MET A 76 0.57 3.26 3.16
N ALA A 77 1.52 2.42 2.73
CA ALA A 77 1.34 0.97 2.65
C ALA A 77 0.99 0.35 4.02
N LYS A 78 1.70 0.77 5.09
CA LYS A 78 1.41 0.34 6.46
C LYS A 78 0.05 0.82 6.96
N LEU A 79 -0.34 2.05 6.62
CA LEU A 79 -1.66 2.58 6.98
C LEU A 79 -2.79 1.83 6.29
N GLN A 80 -2.64 1.47 5.01
CA GLN A 80 -3.59 0.63 4.29
C GLN A 80 -3.69 -0.78 4.91
N LEU A 81 -2.55 -1.38 5.26
CA LEU A 81 -2.53 -2.65 6.00
C LEU A 81 -3.22 -2.54 7.36
N ALA A 82 -3.09 -1.41 8.06
CA ALA A 82 -3.81 -1.18 9.32
C ALA A 82 -5.33 -1.15 9.10
N GLY A 83 -5.79 -0.49 8.02
CA GLY A 83 -7.21 -0.48 7.65
C GLY A 83 -7.74 -1.89 7.35
N ILE A 84 -6.98 -2.67 6.60
CA ILE A 84 -7.30 -4.08 6.32
C ILE A 84 -7.31 -4.92 7.60
N ALA A 85 -6.34 -4.73 8.50
CA ALA A 85 -6.30 -5.42 9.78
C ALA A 85 -7.54 -5.11 10.63
N MET A 86 -8.04 -3.87 10.58
CA MET A 86 -9.27 -3.48 11.26
C MET A 86 -10.52 -4.15 10.70
N THR A 87 -10.67 -4.24 9.38
CA THR A 87 -11.82 -4.96 8.78
C THR A 87 -11.82 -6.43 9.16
N LYS A 88 -10.64 -7.01 9.41
CA LYS A 88 -10.44 -8.37 9.93
C LYS A 88 -10.49 -8.49 11.46
N ARG A 89 -10.91 -7.43 12.17
CA ARG A 89 -10.97 -7.34 13.65
C ARG A 89 -9.62 -7.60 14.36
N ARG A 90 -8.49 -7.35 13.71
CA ARG A 90 -7.14 -7.51 14.26
C ARG A 90 -6.62 -6.21 14.87
N LYS A 91 -7.20 -5.82 16.01
CA LYS A 91 -6.93 -4.54 16.69
C LYS A 91 -5.45 -4.31 17.03
N ARG A 92 -4.75 -5.35 17.50
CA ARG A 92 -3.33 -5.27 17.89
C ARG A 92 -2.41 -5.03 16.68
N GLU A 93 -2.64 -5.77 15.59
CA GLU A 93 -1.91 -5.60 14.32
C GLU A 93 -2.15 -4.20 13.73
N ALA A 94 -3.42 -3.76 13.69
CA ALA A 94 -3.77 -2.42 13.21
C ALA A 94 -3.07 -1.30 14.01
N THR A 95 -3.07 -1.40 15.35
CA THR A 95 -2.43 -0.39 16.21
C THR A 95 -0.92 -0.31 15.99
N MET A 96 -0.26 -1.47 15.84
CA MET A 96 1.17 -1.54 15.55
C MET A 96 1.49 -0.88 14.21
N LEU A 97 0.77 -1.24 13.15
CA LEU A 97 0.95 -0.70 11.81
C LEU A 97 0.70 0.81 11.74
N MET A 98 -0.31 1.33 12.45
CA MET A 98 -0.56 2.76 12.55
C MET A 98 0.58 3.52 13.22
N ASN A 99 1.15 2.96 14.30
CA ASN A 99 2.27 3.58 14.99
C ASN A 99 3.52 3.61 14.12
N GLU A 100 3.77 2.54 13.37
CA GLU A 100 4.86 2.50 12.40
C GLU A 100 4.66 3.48 11.24
N ALA A 101 3.44 3.57 10.69
CA ALA A 101 3.11 4.55 9.67
C ALA A 101 3.34 5.98 10.17
N LYS A 102 2.91 6.29 11.41
CA LYS A 102 3.12 7.60 12.03
C LYS A 102 4.60 7.96 12.20
N LYS A 103 5.46 6.98 12.52
CA LYS A 103 6.92 7.20 12.64
C LYS A 103 7.57 7.53 11.30
N LEU A 104 7.04 6.97 10.22
CA LEU A 104 7.54 7.19 8.86
C LEU A 104 6.99 8.48 8.22
N ASP A 105 5.81 8.94 8.65
CA ASP A 105 5.18 10.19 8.19
C ASP A 105 5.82 11.44 8.83
N LYS A 106 7.05 11.76 8.42
CA LYS A 106 7.83 12.90 8.93
C LYS A 106 7.21 14.27 8.63
N HIS A 107 6.41 14.36 7.56
CA HIS A 107 5.80 15.61 7.09
C HIS A 107 4.32 15.74 7.48
N GLY A 108 3.76 14.78 8.22
CA GLY A 108 2.38 14.84 8.71
C GLY A 108 1.32 14.76 7.62
N MET A 109 1.66 14.24 6.44
CA MET A 109 0.73 14.18 5.29
C MET A 109 -0.35 13.11 5.47
N LEU A 110 -0.11 12.13 6.34
CA LEU A 110 -1.07 11.04 6.65
C LEU A 110 -1.78 11.26 7.99
N LYS A 111 -1.57 12.42 8.64
CA LYS A 111 -2.08 12.70 9.99
C LYS A 111 -3.59 12.53 10.10
N ASP A 112 -4.34 13.04 9.13
CA ASP A 112 -5.80 12.97 9.13
C ASP A 112 -6.29 11.53 8.95
N GLN A 113 -5.66 10.77 8.05
CA GLN A 113 -6.03 9.37 7.81
C GLN A 113 -5.68 8.49 9.02
N ILE A 114 -4.53 8.71 9.67
CA ILE A 114 -4.17 8.04 10.93
C ILE A 114 -5.21 8.35 12.01
N GLN A 115 -5.65 9.60 12.12
CA GLN A 115 -6.63 10.02 13.11
C GLN A 115 -8.00 9.38 12.84
N GLN A 116 -8.45 9.36 11.58
CA GLN A 116 -9.69 8.68 11.18
C GLN A 116 -9.64 7.18 11.50
N LEU A 117 -8.54 6.51 11.17
CA LEU A 117 -8.37 5.10 11.48
C LEU A 117 -8.39 4.84 13.00
N LYS A 118 -7.76 5.73 13.78
CA LYS A 118 -7.76 5.67 15.24
C LYS A 118 -9.17 5.77 15.82
N GLN A 119 -10.00 6.64 15.25
CA GLN A 119 -11.40 6.78 15.67
C GLN A 119 -12.21 5.53 15.34
N GLN A 120 -12.03 4.96 14.15
CA GLN A 120 -12.67 3.70 13.78
C GLN A 120 -12.23 2.57 14.72
N LEU A 121 -10.97 2.55 15.18
CA LEU A 121 -10.42 1.50 16.04
C LEU A 121 -10.99 1.54 17.46
N LYS A 122 -11.51 2.70 17.90
CA LYS A 122 -12.27 2.83 19.16
C LYS A 122 -13.67 2.23 19.09
N ARG A 123 -14.22 2.07 17.88
CA ARG A 123 -15.57 1.53 17.65
C ARG A 123 -15.58 -0.01 17.49
N ILE A 124 -14.41 -0.64 17.50
CA ILE A 124 -14.20 -2.09 17.44
C ILE A 124 -13.75 -2.58 18.82
#